data_AF-A0A355R7K6-F1
#
_entry.id   AF-A0A355R7K6-F1
#
_cell.length_a   1.000
_cell.length_b   1.000
_cell.length_c   1.000
_cell.angle_alpha   90.00
_cell.angle_beta   90.00
_cell.angle_gamma   90.00
#
_symmetry.space_group_name_H-M   'P 1'
#
loop_
_entity.id
_entity.type
_entity.pdbx_description
1 polymer ?
#
loop_
_entity_poly.entity_id
_entity_poly.type
_entity_poly.pdbx_seq_one_letter_code
_entity_poly.pdbx_strand_id
1 'polypeptide(L)'
;MFKRLTVVLLAALALGGALTGCDRVDPNSPLGKRKVIFKDMLKTSEDLGGMLRGRLPFDGVKFADGALKLDSLSHQPWQHFPQVRDGGDSAARAEVWERQARFHD
;
A
#
# COMPACT_ATOMS: atom_id res chain seq x y z
N MET A 1 31.59 -18.07 33.31
CA MET A 1 30.68 -16.93 33.04
C MET A 1 30.18 -16.89 31.58
N PHE A 2 30.98 -17.33 30.60
CA PHE A 2 30.58 -17.39 29.17
C PHE A 2 29.34 -18.25 28.86
N LYS A 3 29.15 -19.38 29.56
CA LYS A 3 28.02 -20.31 29.31
C LYS A 3 26.63 -19.71 29.61
N ARG A 4 26.55 -18.73 30.52
CA ARG A 4 25.29 -18.03 30.86
C ARG A 4 24.97 -16.93 29.85
N LEU A 5 25.98 -16.29 29.27
CA LEU A 5 25.83 -15.29 28.20
C LEU A 5 25.35 -15.94 26.89
N THR A 6 25.78 -17.16 26.57
CA THR A 6 25.31 -17.90 25.39
C THR A 6 23.82 -18.23 25.46
N VAL A 7 23.29 -18.57 26.64
CA VAL A 7 21.87 -18.88 26.84
C VAL A 7 20.99 -17.63 26.73
N VAL A 8 21.48 -16.48 27.22
CA VAL A 8 20.76 -15.19 27.10
C VAL A 8 20.74 -14.69 25.64
N LEU A 9 21.84 -14.86 24.89
CA LEU A 9 21.86 -14.52 23.45
C LEU A 9 20.94 -15.41 22.62
N LEU A 10 20.86 -16.71 22.90
CA LEU A 10 19.97 -17.64 22.20
C LEU A 10 18.48 -17.37 22.50
N ALA A 11 18.15 -16.96 23.73
CA ALA A 11 16.78 -16.57 24.10
C ALA A 11 16.34 -15.26 23.42
N ALA A 12 17.24 -14.29 23.25
CA ALA A 12 16.95 -13.04 22.55
C ALA A 12 16.72 -13.24 21.05
N LEU A 13 17.41 -14.20 20.42
CA LEU A 13 17.22 -14.56 19.01
C LEU A 13 15.91 -15.32 18.75
N ALA A 14 15.41 -16.09 19.73
CA ALA A 14 14.14 -16.80 19.63
C ALA A 14 12.91 -15.86 19.75
N LEU A 15 13.05 -14.73 20.44
CA LEU A 15 11.98 -13.72 20.58
C LEU A 15 11.92 -12.72 19.42
N GLY A 16 12.96 -12.63 18.58
CA GLY A 16 12.99 -11.74 17.41
C GLY A 16 12.15 -12.23 16.22
N GLY A 17 11.71 -13.50 16.20
CA GLY A 17 10.95 -14.09 15.09
C GLY A 17 9.44 -13.83 15.10
N ALA A 18 8.89 -13.34 16.21
CA ALA A 18 7.45 -13.18 16.40
C ALA A 18 6.88 -11.82 15.90
N LEU A 19 7.72 -10.94 15.34
CA LEU A 19 7.31 -9.62 14.85
C LEU A 19 7.16 -9.55 13.31
N THR A 20 6.95 -10.68 12.65
CA THR A 20 6.34 -10.63 11.32
C THR A 20 4.84 -10.52 11.51
N GLY A 21 4.36 -9.28 11.72
CA GLY A 21 2.98 -8.92 11.43
C GLY A 21 2.74 -9.15 9.93
N CYS A 22 2.61 -10.40 9.52
CA CYS A 22 1.91 -10.75 8.31
C CYS A 22 0.43 -10.53 8.62
N ASP A 23 0.00 -9.27 8.66
CA ASP A 23 -1.39 -8.93 8.42
C ASP A 23 -1.69 -9.37 6.99
N ARG A 24 -2.00 -10.66 6.86
CA ARG A 24 -2.30 -11.31 5.61
C ARG A 24 -3.70 -10.83 5.23
N VAL A 25 -3.76 -9.62 4.71
CA VAL A 25 -4.95 -9.08 4.08
C VAL A 25 -5.33 -10.04 2.97
N ASP A 26 -6.55 -10.59 3.03
CA ASP A 26 -7.09 -11.41 1.95
C ASP A 26 -7.08 -10.59 0.65
N PRO A 27 -6.34 -11.01 -0.40
CA PRO A 27 -6.27 -10.29 -1.66
C PRO A 27 -7.64 -10.08 -2.33
N ASN A 28 -8.60 -10.96 -2.04
CA ASN A 28 -9.94 -10.89 -2.61
C ASN A 28 -10.90 -10.00 -1.81
N SER A 29 -10.52 -9.62 -0.59
CA SER A 29 -11.28 -8.67 0.23
C SER A 29 -11.29 -7.27 -0.39
N PRO A 30 -12.30 -6.43 -0.08
CA PRO A 30 -12.30 -5.02 -0.50
C PRO A 30 -11.03 -4.27 -0.09
N LEU A 31 -10.50 -4.54 1.11
CA LEU A 31 -9.24 -3.98 1.61
C LEU A 31 -8.04 -4.42 0.77
N GLY A 32 -7.97 -5.72 0.43
CA GLY A 32 -6.92 -6.26 -0.43
C GLY A 32 -6.92 -5.60 -1.81
N LYS A 33 -8.08 -5.55 -2.45
CA LYS A 33 -8.27 -4.96 -3.78
C LYS A 33 -7.85 -3.49 -3.83
N ARG A 34 -8.35 -2.64 -2.92
CA ARG A 34 -7.97 -1.22 -2.90
C ARG A 34 -6.48 -1.01 -2.60
N LYS A 35 -5.87 -1.81 -1.71
CA LYS A 35 -4.42 -1.75 -1.43
C LYS A 35 -3.59 -2.09 -2.67
N VAL A 36 -4.02 -3.05 -3.49
CA VAL A 36 -3.34 -3.37 -4.77
C VAL A 36 -3.42 -2.20 -5.74
N ILE A 37 -4.61 -1.64 -5.95
CA ILE A 37 -4.80 -0.52 -6.87
C ILE A 37 -3.95 0.70 -6.46
N PHE A 38 -3.95 1.06 -5.16
CA PHE A 38 -3.11 2.16 -4.68
C PHE A 38 -1.60 1.90 -4.88
N LYS A 39 -1.14 0.66 -4.78
CA LYS A 39 0.26 0.31 -5.09
C LYS A 39 0.57 0.46 -6.58
N ASP A 40 -0.36 0.07 -7.45
CA ASP A 40 -0.21 0.25 -8.90
C ASP A 40 -0.22 1.72 -9.30
N MET A 41 -1.05 2.54 -8.65
CA MET A 41 -1.02 4.00 -8.78
C MET A 41 0.34 4.55 -8.35
N LEU A 42 0.83 4.16 -7.17
CA LEU A 42 2.12 4.61 -6.65
C LEU A 42 3.23 4.30 -7.64
N LYS A 43 3.36 3.04 -8.06
CA LYS A 43 4.39 2.61 -9.02
C LYS A 43 4.32 3.40 -10.33
N THR A 44 3.13 3.61 -10.87
CA THR A 44 2.94 4.37 -12.11
C THR A 44 3.34 5.84 -11.92
N SER A 45 2.94 6.46 -10.81
CA SER A 45 3.27 7.86 -10.50
C SER A 45 4.76 8.09 -10.21
N GLU A 46 5.47 7.10 -9.66
CA GLU A 46 6.90 7.16 -9.39
C GLU A 46 7.73 7.24 -10.67
N ASP A 47 7.36 6.46 -11.69
CA ASP A 47 8.04 6.49 -12.99
C ASP A 47 7.77 7.82 -13.72
N LEU A 48 6.50 8.25 -13.80
CA LEU A 48 6.14 9.54 -14.39
C LEU A 48 6.84 10.71 -13.70
N GLY A 49 6.74 10.78 -12.37
CA GLY A 49 7.42 11.80 -11.58
C GLY A 49 8.94 11.67 -11.63
N GLY A 50 9.47 10.49 -11.92
CA GLY A 50 10.89 10.24 -12.17
C GLY A 50 11.36 10.86 -13.47
N MET A 51 10.58 10.74 -14.55
CA MET A 51 10.88 11.37 -15.85
C MET A 51 10.81 12.90 -15.75
N LEU A 52 9.80 13.45 -15.07
CA LEU A 52 9.65 14.91 -14.91
C LEU A 52 10.75 15.55 -14.05
N ARG A 53 11.26 14.82 -13.05
CA ARG A 53 12.33 15.31 -12.15
C ARG A 53 13.73 14.92 -12.60
N GLY A 54 13.89 14.31 -13.78
CA GLY A 54 15.19 13.90 -14.31
C GLY A 54 15.85 12.71 -13.60
N ARG A 55 15.13 11.99 -12.73
CA ARG A 55 15.59 10.72 -12.14
C ARG A 55 15.61 9.60 -13.17
N LEU A 56 14.69 9.65 -14.13
CA LEU A 56 14.61 8.74 -15.28
C LEU A 56 14.74 9.57 -16.56
N PRO A 57 15.31 9.02 -17.64
CA PRO A 57 15.28 9.68 -18.95
C PRO A 57 13.82 9.82 -19.41
N PHE A 58 13.49 10.98 -20.01
CA PHE A 58 12.15 11.22 -20.50
C PHE A 58 11.87 10.40 -21.77
N ASP A 59 10.77 9.66 -21.76
CA ASP A 59 10.23 8.89 -22.88
C ASP A 59 8.78 9.30 -23.08
N GLY A 60 8.49 10.06 -24.14
CA GLY A 60 7.17 10.68 -24.33
C GLY A 60 6.04 9.68 -24.51
N VAL A 61 6.30 8.54 -25.16
CA VAL A 61 5.29 7.49 -25.37
C VAL A 61 4.97 6.82 -24.05
N LYS A 62 5.99 6.37 -23.32
CA LYS A 62 5.78 5.76 -21.99
C LYS A 62 5.16 6.73 -21.00
N PHE A 63 5.50 8.00 -21.08
CA PHE A 63 4.91 9.03 -20.23
C PHE A 63 3.41 9.19 -20.52
N ALA A 64 3.02 9.27 -21.79
CA ALA A 64 1.61 9.37 -22.19
C ALA A 64 0.82 8.13 -21.76
N ASP A 65 1.33 6.93 -22.04
CA ASP A 65 0.69 5.66 -21.66
C ASP A 65 0.56 5.54 -20.14
N GLY A 66 1.61 5.90 -19.40
CA GLY A 66 1.60 5.89 -17.95
C GLY A 66 0.61 6.90 -17.36
N ALA A 67 0.46 8.08 -17.96
CA ALA A 67 -0.52 9.09 -17.53
C ALA A 67 -1.96 8.60 -17.74
N LEU A 68 -2.27 8.01 -18.90
CA LEU A 68 -3.59 7.39 -19.16
C LEU A 68 -3.87 6.23 -18.19
N LYS A 69 -2.85 5.42 -17.91
CA LYS A 69 -2.95 4.34 -16.93
C LYS A 69 -3.22 4.88 -15.53
N LEU A 70 -2.53 5.93 -15.10
CA LEU A 70 -2.70 6.52 -13.77
C LEU A 70 -4.09 7.13 -13.62
N ASP A 71 -4.60 7.81 -14.65
CA ASP A 71 -5.97 8.31 -14.71
C ASP A 71 -6.99 7.17 -14.55
N SER A 72 -6.86 6.10 -15.34
CA SER A 72 -7.72 4.92 -15.23
C SER A 72 -7.69 4.28 -13.84
N LEU A 73 -6.50 4.13 -13.25
CA LEU A 73 -6.35 3.57 -11.91
C LEU A 73 -6.97 4.46 -10.84
N SER A 74 -6.94 5.79 -10.98
CA SER A 74 -7.38 6.74 -9.95
C SER A 74 -8.86 6.62 -9.58
N HIS A 75 -9.70 6.16 -10.51
CA HIS A 75 -11.14 6.00 -10.31
C HIS A 75 -11.51 4.65 -9.67
N GLN A 76 -10.60 3.67 -9.65
CA GLN A 76 -10.91 2.30 -9.27
C GLN A 76 -11.01 2.02 -7.75
N PRO A 77 -10.24 2.66 -6.83
CA PRO A 77 -10.24 2.27 -5.43
C PRO A 77 -11.58 2.47 -4.71
N TRP A 78 -12.34 3.51 -5.09
CA TRP A 78 -13.51 3.99 -4.34
C TRP A 78 -14.62 2.93 -4.21
N GLN A 79 -14.81 2.12 -5.25
CA GLN A 79 -15.78 1.02 -5.25
C GLN A 79 -15.49 -0.08 -4.21
N HIS A 80 -14.27 -0.11 -3.65
CA HIS A 80 -13.83 -1.09 -2.66
C HIS A 80 -13.79 -0.51 -1.22
N PHE A 81 -14.33 0.68 -1.02
CA PHE A 81 -14.65 1.21 0.31
C PHE A 81 -16.09 0.84 0.67
N PRO A 82 -16.30 -0.12 1.59
CA PRO A 82 -17.65 -0.48 2.02
C PRO A 82 -18.34 0.70 2.71
N GLN A 83 -19.69 0.72 2.74
CA GLN A 83 -20.44 1.79 3.42
C GLN A 83 -20.16 1.86 4.93
N VAL A 84 -19.90 0.71 5.55
CA VAL A 84 -19.48 0.63 6.95
C VAL A 84 -18.01 0.25 6.99
N ARG A 85 -17.22 0.95 7.81
CA ARG A 85 -15.79 0.69 7.98
C ARG A 85 -15.54 -0.76 8.39
N ASP A 86 -14.66 -1.43 7.63
CA ASP A 86 -14.20 -2.77 7.97
C ASP A 86 -13.25 -2.76 9.18
N GLY A 87 -13.20 -3.87 9.92
CA GLY A 87 -12.28 -4.07 11.05
C GLY A 87 -10.86 -4.48 10.61
N GLY A 88 -10.55 -4.41 9.31
CA GLY A 88 -9.24 -4.78 8.80
C GLY A 88 -8.18 -3.71 9.10
N ASP A 89 -6.91 -4.09 8.97
CA ASP A 89 -5.79 -3.16 9.10
C ASP A 89 -5.75 -2.17 7.92
N SER A 90 -6.50 -1.08 8.06
CA SER A 90 -6.67 -0.03 7.07
C SER A 90 -6.12 1.29 7.59
N ALA A 91 -5.20 1.90 6.84
CA ALA A 91 -4.70 3.25 7.10
C ALA A 91 -5.68 4.37 6.69
N ALA A 92 -6.82 4.01 6.07
CA ALA A 92 -7.85 4.98 5.73
C ALA A 92 -8.45 5.60 7.00
N ARG A 93 -8.51 6.93 7.03
CA ARG A 93 -9.05 7.66 8.17
C ARG A 93 -10.58 7.53 8.23
N ALA A 94 -11.16 7.75 9.41
CA ALA A 94 -12.60 7.65 9.63
C ALA A 94 -13.43 8.56 8.71
N GLU A 95 -12.87 9.71 8.32
CA GLU A 95 -13.58 10.71 7.53
C GLU A 95 -13.92 10.24 6.11
N VAL A 96 -13.29 9.17 5.62
CA VAL A 96 -13.69 8.51 4.37
C VAL A 96 -15.13 7.98 4.46
N TRP A 97 -15.55 7.51 5.64
CA TRP A 97 -16.91 7.03 5.89
C TRP A 97 -17.85 8.13 6.35
N GLU A 98 -17.38 9.04 7.22
CA GLU A 98 -18.22 10.16 7.71
C GLU A 98 -18.60 11.15 6.59
N ARG A 99 -17.77 11.26 5.55
CA ARG A 99 -17.95 12.22 4.44
C ARG A 99 -17.87 11.54 3.08
N GLN A 100 -18.47 10.36 2.97
CA GLN A 100 -18.31 9.46 1.82
C GLN A 100 -18.64 10.12 0.47
N ALA A 101 -19.64 11.01 0.42
CA ALA A 101 -20.01 11.74 -0.79
C ALA A 101 -18.84 12.48 -1.46
N ARG A 102 -17.86 12.99 -0.69
CA ARG A 102 -16.69 13.72 -1.23
C ARG A 102 -15.68 12.82 -1.96
N PHE A 103 -15.84 11.51 -1.86
CA PHE A 103 -14.89 10.51 -2.36
C PHE A 103 -15.49 9.63 -3.46
N HIS A 104 -16.71 9.94 -3.90
CA HIS A 104 -17.43 9.20 -4.97
C HIS A 104 -17.62 10.03 -6.24
N ASP A 105 -16.97 11.20 -6.33
CA ASP A 105 -16.99 12.10 -7.49
C ASP A 105 -15.89 11.77 -8.52
#